data_AF-A0A7X1JCH6-F1
#
_entry.id   AF-A0A7X1JCH6-F1
#
_cell.length_a   1.000
_cell.length_b   1.000
_cell.length_c   1.000
_cell.angle_alpha   90.00
_cell.angle_beta   90.00
_cell.angle_gamma   90.00
#
_symmetry.space_group_name_H-M   'P 1'
#
loop_
_entity.id
_entity.type
_entity.pdbx_description
1 polymer ?
#
loop_
_entity_poly.entity_id
_entity_poly.type
_entity_poly.pdbx_seq_one_letter_code
_entity_poly.pdbx_strand_id
1 'polypeptide(L)'
;MEFKFAVAEDELPPPSGFDLGHVDVWGSKGRTTSRDRRPDQAMMIYLSLTLLLDGLRYFLVDGNRSSYESAAVDSSFSLKFTRGREDDGSIETTHGGVLLDRSTTRELATAVYKAAKEFAQATLPNLPPDDAGREDLEKSLAEFEDFLAGLEVTGCGP
;
A
#
# COMPACT_ATOMS: atom_id res chain seq x y z
N MET A 1 12.14 1.43 -3.76
CA MET A 1 11.02 0.49 -3.97
C MET A 1 9.93 1.14 -4.81
N GLU A 2 9.14 0.37 -5.56
CA GLU A 2 8.03 0.86 -6.38
C GLU A 2 6.80 -0.03 -6.22
N PHE A 3 5.61 0.58 -6.23
CA PHE A 3 4.32 -0.08 -6.16
C PHE A 3 3.47 0.37 -7.35
N LYS A 4 2.60 -0.51 -7.84
CA LYS A 4 1.58 -0.16 -8.82
C LYS A 4 0.30 -0.89 -8.49
N PHE A 5 -0.78 -0.13 -8.41
CA PHE A 5 -2.12 -0.65 -8.20
C PHE A 5 -2.92 -0.47 -9.49
N ALA A 6 -3.80 -1.43 -9.78
CA ALA A 6 -4.69 -1.37 -10.92
C ALA A 6 -5.97 -2.17 -10.64
N VAL A 7 -7.10 -1.71 -11.17
CA VAL A 7 -8.34 -2.48 -11.20
C VAL A 7 -8.17 -3.66 -12.16
N ALA A 8 -8.80 -4.79 -11.85
CA ALA A 8 -8.77 -5.97 -12.71
C ALA A 8 -9.51 -5.69 -14.02
N GLU A 9 -9.01 -6.25 -15.12
CA GLU A 9 -9.56 -5.98 -16.46
C GLU A 9 -10.92 -6.64 -16.69
N ASP A 10 -11.29 -7.61 -15.86
CA ASP A 10 -12.56 -8.36 -15.95
C ASP A 10 -13.72 -7.68 -15.20
N GLU A 11 -13.46 -6.58 -14.49
CA GLU A 11 -14.48 -5.87 -13.71
C GLU A 11 -15.55 -5.26 -14.63
N LEU A 12 -16.80 -5.61 -14.36
CA LEU A 12 -17.94 -5.19 -15.16
C LEU A 12 -18.48 -3.85 -14.66
N PRO A 13 -18.88 -2.94 -15.56
CA PRO A 13 -19.54 -1.70 -15.17
C PRO A 13 -20.92 -1.98 -14.52
N PRO A 14 -21.38 -1.11 -13.59
CA PRO A 14 -20.71 0.12 -13.16
C PRO A 14 -19.57 -0.13 -12.16
N PRO A 15 -18.48 0.65 -12.22
CA PRO A 15 -17.38 0.54 -11.27
C PRO A 15 -17.86 0.85 -9.85
N SER A 16 -17.23 0.20 -8.89
CA SER A 16 -17.65 0.14 -7.49
C SER A 16 -16.45 0.17 -6.57
N GLY A 17 -16.57 0.71 -5.37
CA GLY A 17 -15.53 0.63 -4.33
C GLY A 17 -15.16 -0.79 -3.92
N PHE A 18 -15.92 -1.78 -4.37
CA PHE A 18 -15.67 -3.20 -4.19
C PHE A 18 -14.94 -3.86 -5.38
N ASP A 19 -14.57 -3.10 -6.41
CA ASP A 19 -13.91 -3.69 -7.58
C ASP A 19 -12.62 -4.39 -7.17
N LEU A 20 -12.39 -5.53 -7.81
CA LEU A 20 -11.18 -6.30 -7.65
C LEU A 20 -10.04 -5.65 -8.42
N GLY A 21 -8.82 -5.86 -7.93
CA GLY A 21 -7.63 -5.35 -8.57
C GLY A 21 -6.37 -6.03 -8.08
N HIS A 22 -5.26 -5.57 -8.65
CA HIS A 22 -3.96 -6.16 -8.44
C HIS A 22 -2.95 -5.13 -7.95
N VAL A 23 -1.95 -5.65 -7.25
CA VAL A 23 -0.78 -4.91 -6.83
C VAL A 23 0.46 -5.58 -7.41
N ASP A 24 1.29 -4.76 -8.01
CA ASP A 24 2.61 -5.12 -8.46
C ASP A 24 3.63 -4.35 -7.62
N VAL A 25 4.62 -5.07 -7.11
CA VAL A 25 5.62 -4.54 -6.18
C VAL A 25 7.00 -4.88 -6.68
N TRP A 26 7.84 -3.86 -6.85
CA TRP A 26 9.23 -4.00 -7.28
C TRP A 26 10.18 -3.43 -6.24
N GLY A 27 11.11 -4.27 -5.81
CA GLY A 27 12.21 -3.92 -4.94
C GLY A 27 13.56 -4.23 -5.56
N SER A 28 14.61 -3.78 -4.90
CA SER A 28 16.01 -4.02 -5.25
C SER A 28 16.43 -5.48 -5.13
N LYS A 29 15.71 -6.30 -4.36
CA LYS A 29 16.02 -7.72 -4.12
C LYS A 29 15.05 -8.68 -4.81
N GLY A 30 13.86 -8.20 -5.18
CA GLY A 30 12.86 -9.03 -5.83
C GLY A 30 11.64 -8.24 -6.27
N ARG A 31 10.73 -8.93 -6.95
CA ARG A 31 9.43 -8.41 -7.35
C ARG A 31 8.36 -9.43 -7.01
N THR A 32 7.18 -8.95 -6.64
CA THR A 32 5.99 -9.78 -6.50
C THR A 32 4.82 -9.11 -7.20
N THR A 33 3.86 -9.92 -7.63
CA THR A 33 2.61 -9.47 -8.22
C THR A 33 1.50 -10.34 -7.67
N SER A 34 0.32 -9.76 -7.48
CA SER A 34 -0.90 -10.54 -7.22
C SER A 34 -1.54 -11.07 -8.52
N ARG A 35 -1.02 -10.71 -9.70
CA ARG A 35 -1.47 -11.23 -11.01
C ARG A 35 -0.95 -12.64 -11.26
N ASP A 36 -1.61 -13.36 -12.17
CA ASP A 36 -1.18 -14.66 -12.72
C ASP A 36 -0.94 -15.78 -11.69
N ARG A 37 -1.50 -15.65 -10.48
CA ARG A 37 -1.51 -16.69 -9.46
C ARG A 37 -2.77 -17.54 -9.61
N ARG A 38 -2.68 -18.84 -9.28
CA ARG A 38 -3.85 -19.74 -9.22
C ARG A 38 -4.06 -20.24 -7.80
N PRO A 39 -5.23 -20.01 -7.18
CA PRO A 39 -6.33 -19.15 -7.65
C PRO A 39 -5.89 -17.68 -7.79
N ASP A 40 -6.64 -16.93 -8.62
CA ASP A 40 -6.36 -15.51 -8.85
C ASP A 40 -6.36 -14.76 -7.51
N GLN A 41 -5.34 -13.93 -7.28
CA GLN A 41 -5.15 -13.22 -6.02
C GLN A 41 -5.61 -11.76 -6.12
N ALA A 42 -6.54 -11.46 -7.03
CA ALA A 42 -7.22 -10.17 -7.03
C ALA A 42 -7.85 -9.91 -5.67
N MET A 43 -7.85 -8.65 -5.30
CA MET A 43 -8.29 -8.16 -4.00
C MET A 43 -9.20 -6.97 -4.21
N MET A 44 -10.13 -6.71 -3.28
CA MET A 44 -10.91 -5.47 -3.31
C MET A 44 -9.93 -4.30 -3.19
N ILE A 45 -9.60 -3.65 -4.30
CA ILE A 45 -8.36 -2.88 -4.41
C ILE A 45 -8.45 -1.58 -3.63
N TYR A 46 -9.62 -0.92 -3.66
CA TYR A 46 -9.87 0.30 -2.91
C TYR A 46 -9.78 0.03 -1.40
N LEU A 47 -10.48 -0.99 -0.90
CA LEU A 47 -10.44 -1.37 0.52
C LEU A 47 -9.04 -1.85 0.96
N SER A 48 -8.40 -2.68 0.14
CA SER A 48 -7.05 -3.18 0.43
C SER A 48 -6.03 -2.05 0.48
N LEU A 49 -6.16 -1.05 -0.39
CA LEU A 49 -5.29 0.12 -0.43
C LEU A 49 -5.52 1.03 0.78
N THR A 50 -6.77 1.28 1.16
CA THR A 50 -7.15 2.00 2.39
C THR A 50 -6.54 1.33 3.62
N LEU A 51 -6.71 0.02 3.78
CA LEU A 51 -6.15 -0.73 4.91
C LEU A 51 -4.62 -0.75 4.91
N LEU A 52 -4.01 -0.85 3.73
CA LEU A 52 -2.55 -0.77 3.58
C LEU A 52 -2.04 0.60 4.05
N LEU A 53 -2.66 1.70 3.60
CA LEU A 53 -2.28 3.06 3.99
C LEU A 53 -2.43 3.27 5.48
N ASP A 54 -3.59 2.96 6.06
CA ASP A 54 -3.85 3.19 7.48
C ASP A 54 -2.96 2.29 8.36
N GLY A 55 -2.86 1.01 8.04
CA GLY A 55 -2.04 0.07 8.80
C GLY A 55 -0.55 0.34 8.68
N LEU A 56 -0.07 0.74 7.50
CA LEU A 56 1.32 1.17 7.31
C LEU A 56 1.60 2.44 8.08
N ARG A 57 0.73 3.46 8.01
CA ARG A 57 0.86 4.69 8.80
C ARG A 57 0.96 4.36 10.28
N TYR A 58 0.03 3.56 10.81
CA TYR A 58 0.05 3.15 12.21
C TYR A 58 1.34 2.41 12.57
N PHE A 59 1.82 1.50 11.72
CA PHE A 59 3.09 0.80 11.95
C PHE A 59 4.32 1.72 11.94
N LEU A 60 4.33 2.74 11.09
CA LEU A 60 5.45 3.68 11.01
C LEU A 60 5.44 4.66 12.19
N VAL A 61 4.25 5.09 12.64
CA VAL A 61 4.07 5.95 13.84
C VAL A 61 4.33 5.18 15.13
N ASP A 62 3.77 3.97 15.25
CA ASP A 62 3.88 3.12 16.43
C ASP A 62 5.28 2.50 16.48
N GLY A 63 6.19 3.20 17.14
CA GLY A 63 7.58 2.83 17.35
C GLY A 63 7.82 1.44 17.94
N ASN A 64 6.78 0.83 18.51
CA ASN A 64 6.84 -0.36 19.33
C ASN A 64 6.53 -1.65 18.55
N ARG A 65 5.93 -1.54 17.35
CA ARG A 65 5.68 -2.70 16.49
C ARG A 65 6.93 -3.08 15.69
N SER A 66 7.40 -4.30 15.89
CA SER A 66 8.55 -4.86 15.16
C SER A 66 8.20 -5.28 13.72
N SER A 67 6.93 -5.61 13.46
CA SER A 67 6.45 -5.92 12.10
C SER A 67 4.97 -5.61 11.95
N TYR A 68 4.56 -5.36 10.72
CA TYR A 68 3.18 -5.20 10.27
C TYR A 68 2.96 -6.05 9.02
N GLU A 69 1.86 -6.79 8.99
CA GLU A 69 1.44 -7.56 7.83
C GLU A 69 0.16 -6.94 7.28
N SER A 70 0.24 -6.42 6.07
CA SER A 70 -0.91 -5.97 5.30
C SER A 70 -1.49 -7.16 4.55
N ALA A 71 -2.63 -7.66 5.02
CA ALA A 71 -3.42 -8.66 4.29
C ALA A 71 -4.34 -7.95 3.30
N ALA A 72 -4.29 -8.37 2.04
CA ALA A 72 -5.24 -7.94 1.03
C ALA A 72 -6.65 -8.47 1.35
N VAL A 73 -7.68 -7.65 1.12
CA VAL A 73 -9.06 -8.05 1.37
C VAL A 73 -9.50 -9.04 0.29
N ASP A 74 -10.08 -10.16 0.73
CA ASP A 74 -10.53 -11.26 -0.12
C ASP A 74 -9.41 -12.00 -0.88
N SER A 75 -8.14 -11.78 -0.51
CA SER A 75 -6.99 -12.39 -1.17
C SER A 75 -6.00 -13.00 -0.20
N SER A 76 -5.31 -14.05 -0.63
CA SER A 76 -4.19 -14.64 0.12
C SER A 76 -2.88 -13.87 -0.08
N PHE A 77 -2.91 -12.74 -0.78
CA PHE A 77 -1.76 -11.86 -0.94
C PHE A 77 -1.52 -11.05 0.35
N SER A 78 -0.32 -11.16 0.93
CA SER A 78 0.07 -10.33 2.07
C SER A 78 1.48 -9.76 1.90
N LEU A 79 1.63 -8.49 2.30
CA LEU A 79 2.93 -7.83 2.39
C LEU A 79 3.30 -7.66 3.85
N LYS A 80 4.46 -8.18 4.23
CA LYS A 80 4.97 -8.05 5.58
C LYS A 80 6.13 -7.07 5.62
N PHE A 81 5.93 -5.99 6.36
CA PHE A 81 6.90 -4.96 6.68
C PHE A 81 7.51 -5.28 8.04
N THR A 82 8.81 -5.42 8.11
CA THR A 82 9.53 -5.70 9.36
C THR A 82 10.57 -4.62 9.56
N ARG A 83 10.65 -4.06 10.77
CA ARG A 83 11.73 -3.12 11.09
C ARG A 83 13.04 -3.89 11.10
N GLY A 84 14.01 -3.39 10.34
CA GLY A 84 15.37 -3.92 10.33
C GLY A 84 15.96 -3.88 11.73
N ARG A 85 16.83 -4.84 12.03
CA ARG A 85 17.55 -4.90 13.32
C ARG A 85 18.68 -3.88 13.43
N GLU A 86 19.05 -3.24 12.32
CA GLU A 86 20.08 -2.21 12.26
C GLU A 86 19.45 -0.87 12.68
N ASP A 87 20.14 -0.11 13.53
CA ASP A 87 19.73 1.22 14.07
C ASP A 87 19.49 2.30 13.00
N ASP A 88 19.57 1.94 11.72
CA ASP A 88 19.44 2.80 10.55
C ASP A 88 17.97 3.13 10.20
N GLY A 89 17.00 2.57 10.93
CA GLY A 89 15.56 2.80 10.66
C GLY A 89 15.09 2.18 9.34
N SER A 90 15.75 1.12 8.88
CA SER A 90 15.38 0.40 7.67
C SER A 90 14.13 -0.45 7.87
N ILE A 91 13.30 -0.55 6.84
CA ILE A 91 12.12 -1.40 6.77
C ILE A 91 12.34 -2.47 5.70
N GLU A 92 12.32 -3.73 6.11
CA GLU A 92 12.37 -4.88 5.24
C GLU A 92 10.95 -5.20 4.76
N THR A 93 10.74 -5.16 3.44
CA THR A 93 9.48 -5.60 2.85
C THR A 93 9.62 -7.01 2.31
N THR A 94 8.76 -7.90 2.79
CA THR A 94 8.78 -9.33 2.47
C THR A 94 7.40 -9.80 2.00
N HIS A 95 7.36 -10.78 1.11
CA HIS A 95 6.13 -11.43 0.66
C HIS A 95 6.34 -12.95 0.69
N GLY A 96 5.49 -13.69 1.41
CA GLY A 96 5.63 -15.15 1.55
C GLY A 96 7.01 -15.59 2.07
N GLY A 97 7.64 -14.79 2.93
CA GLY A 97 8.98 -15.04 3.47
C GLY A 97 10.15 -14.63 2.56
N VAL A 98 9.88 -14.13 1.35
CA VAL A 98 10.92 -13.65 0.41
C VAL A 98 11.13 -12.15 0.60
N LEU A 99 12.37 -11.72 0.80
CA LEU A 99 12.75 -10.31 0.87
C LEU A 99 12.64 -9.66 -0.52
N LEU A 100 11.77 -8.66 -0.64
CA LEU A 100 11.59 -7.88 -1.86
C LEU A 100 12.49 -6.65 -1.87
N ASP A 101 12.56 -5.95 -0.74
CA ASP A 101 13.31 -4.71 -0.62
C ASP A 101 13.71 -4.39 0.82
N ARG A 102 14.74 -3.55 0.96
CA ARG A 102 15.06 -2.82 2.19
C ARG A 102 15.09 -1.34 1.85
N SER A 103 14.16 -0.60 2.41
CA SER A 103 14.01 0.84 2.20
C SER A 103 13.93 1.54 3.56
N THR A 104 14.29 2.81 3.63
CA THR A 104 13.99 3.62 4.82
C THR A 104 12.47 3.81 4.99
N THR A 105 12.03 4.15 6.21
CA THR A 105 10.63 4.54 6.48
C THR A 105 10.10 5.56 5.46
N ARG A 106 10.91 6.57 5.14
CA ARG A 106 10.53 7.62 4.20
C ARG A 106 10.37 7.09 2.77
N GLU A 107 11.33 6.31 2.28
CA GLU A 107 11.28 5.76 0.93
C GLU A 107 10.08 4.83 0.75
N LEU A 108 9.82 3.95 1.74
CA LEU A 108 8.67 3.07 1.72
C LEU A 108 7.36 3.85 1.73
N ALA A 109 7.20 4.78 2.67
CA ALA A 109 5.98 5.58 2.80
C ALA A 109 5.72 6.41 1.54
N THR A 110 6.77 7.04 0.99
CA THR A 110 6.67 7.84 -0.25
C THR A 110 6.30 6.97 -1.44
N ALA A 111 6.89 5.78 -1.57
CA ALA A 111 6.61 4.87 -2.68
C ALA A 111 5.15 4.35 -2.65
N VAL A 112 4.67 3.95 -1.47
CA VAL A 112 3.28 3.49 -1.29
C VAL A 112 2.30 4.62 -1.56
N TYR A 113 2.53 5.79 -0.97
CA TYR A 113 1.66 6.95 -1.14
C TYR A 113 1.58 7.42 -2.60
N LYS A 114 2.73 7.53 -3.28
CA LYS A 114 2.78 7.95 -4.68
C LYS A 114 1.97 6.99 -5.55
N ALA A 115 2.18 5.69 -5.41
CA ALA A 115 1.44 4.68 -6.16
C ALA A 115 -0.06 4.70 -5.85
N ALA A 116 -0.42 4.86 -4.57
CA ALA A 116 -1.81 4.96 -4.13
C ALA A 116 -2.51 6.20 -4.70
N LYS A 117 -1.81 7.35 -4.71
CA LYS A 117 -2.30 8.62 -5.27
C LYS A 117 -2.50 8.53 -6.79
N GLU A 118 -1.52 7.95 -7.50
CA GLU A 118 -1.62 7.73 -8.96
C GLU A 118 -2.80 6.82 -9.29
N PHE A 119 -3.01 5.75 -8.53
CA PHE A 119 -4.17 4.87 -8.68
C PHE A 119 -5.48 5.64 -8.45
N ALA A 120 -5.60 6.33 -7.31
CA ALA A 120 -6.80 7.07 -6.95
C ALA A 120 -7.16 8.15 -7.99
N GLN A 121 -6.17 8.89 -8.51
CA GLN A 121 -6.40 9.90 -9.55
C GLN A 121 -6.93 9.29 -10.85
N ALA A 122 -6.53 8.06 -11.18
CA ALA A 122 -6.99 7.37 -12.38
C ALA A 122 -8.38 6.72 -12.20
N THR A 123 -8.73 6.27 -10.99
CA THR A 123 -9.91 5.41 -10.75
C THR A 123 -11.06 6.12 -10.05
N LEU A 124 -10.80 6.96 -9.05
CA LEU A 124 -11.85 7.66 -8.28
C LEU A 124 -12.80 8.51 -9.13
N PRO A 125 -12.36 9.19 -10.21
CA PRO A 125 -13.29 9.94 -11.07
C PRO A 125 -14.33 9.05 -11.77
N ASN A 126 -14.05 7.75 -11.90
CA ASN A 126 -14.97 6.80 -12.51
C ASN A 126 -15.96 6.21 -11.48
N LEU A 127 -15.66 6.32 -10.19
CA LEU A 127 -16.54 5.85 -9.12
C LEU A 127 -17.68 6.83 -8.84
N PRO A 128 -18.85 6.33 -8.38
CA PRO A 128 -19.92 7.17 -7.87
C PRO A 128 -19.40 8.12 -6.76
N PRO A 129 -19.92 9.36 -6.68
CA PRO A 129 -19.50 10.32 -5.65
C PRO A 129 -19.86 9.89 -4.22
N ASP A 130 -20.94 9.11 -4.04
CA ASP A 130 -21.38 8.53 -2.76
C ASP A 130 -20.83 7.10 -2.54
N ASP A 131 -19.78 6.71 -3.27
CA ASP A 131 -19.17 5.39 -3.09
C ASP A 131 -18.33 5.36 -1.81
N ALA A 132 -18.62 4.42 -0.90
CA ALA A 132 -17.92 4.30 0.36
C ALA A 132 -16.42 3.99 0.18
N GLY A 133 -16.06 3.16 -0.81
CA GLY A 133 -14.66 2.82 -1.08
C GLY A 133 -13.87 4.02 -1.59
N ARG A 134 -14.52 4.91 -2.34
CA ARG A 134 -13.96 6.21 -2.72
C ARG A 134 -13.72 7.09 -1.50
N GLU A 135 -14.73 7.34 -0.67
CA GLU A 135 -14.59 8.21 0.51
C GLU A 135 -13.49 7.72 1.47
N ASP A 136 -13.46 6.41 1.74
CA ASP A 136 -12.45 5.78 2.60
C ASP A 136 -11.03 5.95 2.05
N LEU A 137 -10.83 5.77 0.74
CA LEU A 137 -9.54 5.92 0.09
C LEU A 137 -9.09 7.39 0.06
N GLU A 138 -9.98 8.33 -0.28
CA GLU A 138 -9.68 9.77 -0.27
C GLU A 138 -9.25 10.23 1.12
N LYS A 139 -9.97 9.80 2.15
CA LYS A 139 -9.66 10.12 3.55
C LYS A 139 -8.31 9.54 3.96
N SER A 140 -8.06 8.26 3.66
CA SER A 140 -6.79 7.60 4.00
C SER A 140 -5.60 8.24 3.29
N LEU A 141 -5.76 8.67 2.04
CA LEU A 141 -4.73 9.40 1.30
C LEU A 141 -4.40 10.75 1.93
N ALA A 142 -5.41 11.52 2.32
CA ALA A 142 -5.21 12.82 2.99
C ALA A 142 -4.50 12.64 4.34
N GLU A 143 -4.93 11.66 5.12
CA GLU A 143 -4.31 11.31 6.40
C GLU A 143 -2.86 10.81 6.26
N PHE A 144 -2.55 10.09 5.18
CA PHE A 144 -1.19 9.63 4.88
C PHE A 144 -0.30 10.77 4.33
N GLU A 145 -0.87 11.72 3.58
CA GLU A 145 -0.17 12.91 3.10
C GLU A 145 0.29 13.79 4.27
N ASP A 146 -0.57 14.03 5.26
CA ASP A 146 -0.23 14.76 6.48
C ASP A 146 0.89 14.06 7.27
N PHE A 147 0.80 12.73 7.39
CA PHE A 147 1.86 11.92 8.00
C PHE A 147 3.20 12.05 7.26
N LEU A 148 3.20 11.99 5.92
CA LEU A 148 4.41 12.19 5.12
C LEU A 148 5.00 13.58 5.32
N ALA A 149 4.17 14.63 5.33
CA ALA A 149 4.64 15.98 5.62
C ALA A 149 5.29 16.07 7.01
N GLY A 150 4.74 15.39 8.02
CA GLY A 150 5.33 15.26 9.35
C GLY A 150 6.69 14.56 9.37
N LEU A 151 6.91 13.56 8.50
CA LEU A 151 8.21 12.90 8.33
C LEU A 151 9.25 13.83 7.70
N GLU A 152 8.85 14.75 6.82
CA GLU A 152 9.78 15.72 6.23
C GLU A 152 10.29 16.73 7.26
N VAL A 153 9.46 17.12 8.23
CA VAL A 153 9.82 18.06 9.30
C VAL A 153 10.76 17.42 10.33
N THR A 154 10.61 16.12 10.60
CA THR A 154 11.44 15.39 11.58
C THR A 154 12.76 14.88 11.02
N GLY A 155 12.94 14.88 9.68
CA GLY A 155 14.22 14.63 9.00
C GLY A 155 15.19 15.82 9.03
N CYS A 156 14.82 16.94 9.65
CA CYS A 156 15.69 18.08 9.84
C CYS A 156 16.29 18.06 11.25
N GLY A 157 17.50 17.55 11.38
CA GLY A 157 18.36 17.83 12.53
C GLY A 157 19.82 17.50 12.22
N PRO A 158 20.79 18.19 12.81
CA PRO A 158 20.75 19.45 13.58
C PRO A 158 21.03 20.71 12.73
#